data_AF-A0A536L7W1-F1
#
_entry.id   AF-A0A536L7W1-F1
#
_cell.length_a   1.000
_cell.length_b   1.000
_cell.length_c   1.000
_cell.angle_alpha   90.00
_cell.angle_beta   90.00
_cell.angle_gamma   90.00
#
_symmetry.space_group_name_H-M   'P 1'
#
loop_
_entity.id
_entity.type
_entity.pdbx_description
1 polymer ?
#
loop_
_entity_poly.entity_id
_entity_poly.type
_entity_poly.pdbx_seq_one_letter_code
_entity_poly.pdbx_strand_id
1 'polypeptide(L)'
;MVCVIRRVPVLRKSNGTVGQPMPLIPEDVARIAELMSTYRAAWALAGGWAVDAWLGRLTRDHGDVDLAVFENDRQALFEHLAGWQLIAHEETKE
;
A
#
# COMPACT_ATOMS: atom_id res chain seq x y z
N MET A 1 2.30 -3.07 -16.32
CA MET A 1 1.36 -2.04 -15.84
C MET A 1 1.24 -2.25 -14.34
N VAL A 2 1.35 -1.18 -13.54
CA VAL A 2 1.37 -1.27 -12.08
C VAL A 2 -0.08 -1.38 -11.60
N CYS A 3 -0.45 -2.49 -10.96
CA CYS A 3 -1.77 -2.61 -10.33
C CYS A 3 -1.73 -1.88 -8.99
N VAL A 4 -2.23 -0.66 -8.96
CA VAL A 4 -2.36 0.13 -7.73
C VAL A 4 -3.65 -0.26 -7.03
N ILE A 5 -3.54 -1.01 -5.93
CA ILE A 5 -4.69 -1.33 -5.08
C ILE A 5 -4.81 -0.24 -4.02
N ARG A 6 -5.80 0.65 -4.15
CA ARG A 6 -6.15 1.61 -3.09
C ARG A 6 -7.28 1.07 -2.23
N ARG A 7 -7.11 1.14 -0.91
CA ARG A 7 -8.19 0.86 0.04
C ARG A 7 -9.08 2.11 0.19
N VAL A 8 -10.40 1.94 0.08
CA VAL A 8 -11.44 2.92 0.42
C VAL A 8 -11.67 2.89 1.95
N PRO A 9 -11.95 4.02 2.63
CA PRO A 9 -11.39 4.29 3.95
C PRO A 9 -12.11 3.54 5.07
N VAL A 10 -11.32 2.99 5.99
CA VAL A 10 -11.75 2.85 7.39
C VAL A 10 -10.89 3.80 8.20
N LEU A 11 -11.52 4.87 8.66
CA LEU A 11 -10.95 5.93 9.50
C LEU A 11 -10.17 5.36 10.71
N ARG A 12 -8.91 5.77 10.85
CA ARG A 12 -8.39 6.20 12.14
C ARG A 12 -7.29 7.25 11.92
N LYS A 13 -7.47 8.45 12.48
CA LYS A 13 -6.43 9.48 12.50
C LYS A 13 -5.25 8.94 13.29
N SER A 14 -4.15 8.60 12.63
CA SER A 14 -2.86 8.46 13.27
C SER A 14 -2.34 9.86 13.58
N ASN A 15 -2.24 10.19 14.86
CA ASN A 15 -1.67 11.46 15.33
C ASN A 15 -0.14 11.41 15.15
N GLY A 16 0.34 11.60 13.92
CA GLY A 16 1.76 11.64 13.61
C GLY A 16 2.36 13.00 13.95
N THR A 17 3.10 13.10 15.06
CA THR A 17 3.89 14.30 15.36
C THR A 17 5.17 14.28 14.51
N VAL A 18 5.32 15.27 13.64
CA VAL A 18 6.51 15.47 12.78
C VAL A 18 7.77 15.55 13.66
N GLY A 19 8.73 14.64 13.47
CA GLY A 19 10.08 14.72 14.06
C GLY A 19 10.53 13.62 15.03
N GLN A 20 9.80 12.50 15.19
CA GLN A 20 10.24 11.34 15.98
C GLN A 20 11.05 10.35 15.11
N PRO A 21 12.12 9.70 15.62
CA PRO A 21 12.77 8.59 14.92
C PRO A 21 11.73 7.50 14.68
N MET A 22 11.69 6.96 13.46
CA MET A 22 10.64 6.03 13.02
C MET A 22 10.48 4.91 14.07
N PRO A 23 9.30 4.72 14.68
CA PRO A 23 9.06 3.51 15.43
C PRO A 23 9.03 2.33 14.44
N LEU A 24 8.98 1.10 14.95
CA LEU A 24 8.64 -0.11 14.18
C LEU A 24 7.71 0.21 12.99
N ILE A 25 7.98 -0.40 11.84
CA ILE A 25 7.22 -0.33 10.57
C ILE A 25 5.79 0.21 10.79
N PRO A 26 5.40 1.34 10.17
CA PRO A 26 4.08 1.95 10.33
C PRO A 26 2.94 0.94 10.20
N GLU A 27 1.90 1.05 11.04
CA GLU A 27 0.84 0.02 11.18
C GLU A 27 0.18 -0.34 9.84
N ASP A 28 -0.13 0.66 9.00
CA ASP A 28 -0.74 0.42 7.69
C ASP A 28 0.19 -0.39 6.78
N VAL A 29 1.49 -0.05 6.77
CA VAL A 29 2.51 -0.77 5.99
C VAL A 29 2.72 -2.17 6.54
N ALA A 30 2.78 -2.33 7.87
CA ALA A 30 2.94 -3.64 8.52
C ALA A 30 1.76 -4.57 8.21
N ARG A 31 0.53 -4.05 8.25
CA ARG A 31 -0.68 -4.81 7.90
C ARG A 31 -0.65 -5.30 6.46
N ILE A 32 -0.18 -4.46 5.53
CA ILE A 32 -0.08 -4.85 4.12
C ILE A 32 1.08 -5.84 3.90
N ALA A 33 2.21 -5.68 4.60
CA ALA A 33 3.29 -6.66 4.57
C ALA A 33 2.82 -8.04 5.06
N GLU A 34 2.01 -8.08 6.13
CA GLU A 34 1.40 -9.32 6.62
C GLU A 34 0.42 -9.93 5.60
N LEU A 35 -0.45 -9.10 5.00
CA LEU A 35 -1.38 -9.53 3.95
C LEU A 35 -0.65 -10.17 2.76
N MET A 36 0.52 -9.63 2.41
CA MET A 36 1.32 -10.08 1.28
C MET A 36 2.37 -11.13 1.66
N SER A 37 2.43 -11.57 2.93
CA SER A 37 3.48 -12.47 3.46
C SER A 37 3.51 -13.84 2.77
N THR A 38 2.37 -14.32 2.28
CA THR A 38 2.24 -15.61 1.58
C THR A 38 2.13 -15.45 0.05
N TYR A 39 2.16 -14.22 -0.46
CA TYR A 39 2.18 -13.95 -1.89
C TYR A 39 3.56 -14.30 -2.45
N ARG A 40 3.59 -15.21 -3.44
CA ARG A 40 4.84 -15.82 -3.91
C ARG A 40 5.54 -15.04 -5.02
N ALA A 41 4.81 -14.22 -5.77
CA ALA A 41 5.38 -13.42 -6.84
C ALA A 41 5.98 -12.11 -6.29
N ALA A 42 6.81 -11.48 -7.12
CA ALA A 42 7.46 -10.24 -6.72
C ALA A 42 6.44 -9.11 -6.58
N TRP A 43 6.59 -8.33 -5.51
CA TRP A 43 5.81 -7.14 -5.25
C TRP A 43 6.67 -6.10 -4.52
N ALA A 44 6.24 -4.85 -4.56
CA ALA A 44 6.92 -3.76 -3.86
C ALA A 44 5.92 -2.78 -3.25
N LEU A 45 6.35 -2.08 -2.19
CA LEU A 45 5.71 -0.86 -1.72
C LEU A 45 5.86 0.23 -2.78
N ALA A 46 4.80 0.99 -3.01
CA ALA A 46 4.76 2.07 -3.99
C ALA A 46 4.19 3.37 -3.37
N GLY A 47 4.06 4.40 -4.19
CA GLY A 47 3.43 5.66 -3.80
C GLY A 47 4.17 6.42 -2.70
N GLY A 48 3.40 7.13 -1.86
CA GLY A 48 3.97 7.99 -0.82
C GLY A 48 4.78 7.23 0.23
N TRP A 49 4.32 6.03 0.61
CA TRP A 49 5.02 5.21 1.59
C TRP A 49 6.38 4.72 1.10
N ALA A 50 6.53 4.43 -0.20
CA ALA A 50 7.83 4.06 -0.78
C ALA A 50 8.83 5.22 -0.74
N VAL A 51 8.37 6.46 -0.95
CA VAL A 51 9.19 7.67 -0.85
C VAL A 51 9.67 7.87 0.58
N ASP A 52 8.77 7.77 1.57
CA ASP A 52 9.13 7.96 2.97
C ASP A 52 10.06 6.85 3.49
N ALA A 53 9.86 5.61 3.03
CA ALA A 53 10.77 4.49 3.31
C ALA A 53 12.17 4.75 2.72
N TRP A 54 12.24 5.23 1.48
CA TRP A 54 13.52 5.58 0.84
C TRP A 54 14.24 6.74 1.55
N LEU A 55 13.48 7.74 1.99
CA LEU A 55 14.01 8.91 2.71
C LEU A 55 14.31 8.66 4.19
N GLY A 56 13.89 7.52 4.73
CA GLY A 56 14.02 7.16 6.14
C GLY A 56 13.24 8.06 7.11
N ARG A 57 12.24 8.80 6.61
CA ARG A 57 11.42 9.72 7.42
C ARG A 57 10.04 9.90 6.84
N LEU A 58 9.06 10.19 7.71
CA LEU A 58 7.73 10.60 7.27
C LEU A 58 7.78 12.03 6.70
N THR A 59 7.25 12.22 5.49
CA THR A 59 7.18 13.54 4.84
C THR A 59 5.79 14.15 4.85
N ARG A 60 4.75 13.32 5.00
CA ARG A 60 3.34 13.71 5.08
C ARG A 60 2.49 12.61 5.72
N ASP A 61 1.24 12.92 6.02
CA ASP A 61 0.24 11.90 6.33
C ASP A 61 -0.11 11.09 5.07
N HIS A 62 -0.29 9.78 5.22
CA HIS A 62 -0.73 8.87 4.16
C HIS A 62 -2.14 8.36 4.46
N GLY A 63 -3.01 8.37 3.46
CA GLY A 63 -4.40 7.89 3.59
C GLY A 63 -4.61 6.47 3.04
N ASP A 64 -3.62 5.95 2.33
CA ASP A 64 -3.64 4.68 1.62
C ASP A 64 -2.24 4.04 1.62
N VAL A 65 -2.17 2.79 1.14
CA VAL A 65 -0.92 2.07 0.86
C VAL A 65 -1.00 1.60 -0.58
N ASP A 66 -0.06 2.05 -1.41
CA ASP A 66 0.05 1.60 -2.79
C ASP A 66 1.04 0.41 -2.86
N LEU A 67 0.70 -0.60 -3.66
CA LEU A 67 1.58 -1.72 -4.00
C LEU A 67 1.83 -1.75 -5.50
N ALA A 68 2.93 -2.36 -5.90
CA ALA A 68 3.23 -2.68 -7.28
C ALA A 68 3.50 -4.18 -7.44
N VAL A 69 2.91 -4.76 -8.50
CA VAL A 69 3.20 -6.12 -8.98
C VAL A 69 3.52 -6.07 -10.48
N PHE A 70 4.16 -7.11 -10.99
CA PHE A 70 4.31 -7.27 -12.44
C PHE A 70 2.97 -7.62 -13.10
N GLU A 71 2.78 -7.16 -14.33
CA GLU A 71 1.53 -7.41 -15.07
C GLU A 71 1.24 -8.90 -15.22
N ASN A 72 2.29 -9.70 -15.46
CA ASN A 72 2.17 -11.15 -15.61
C ASN A 72 1.66 -11.84 -14.33
N ASP A 73 1.82 -11.20 -13.16
CA ASP A 73 1.39 -11.72 -11.87
C ASP A 73 0.03 -11.16 -11.41
N ARG A 74 -0.62 -10.31 -12.23
CA ARG A 74 -1.90 -9.67 -11.87
C ARG A 74 -2.99 -10.68 -11.50
N GLN A 75 -3.08 -11.78 -12.23
CA GLN A 75 -4.04 -12.84 -11.94
C GLN A 75 -3.75 -13.51 -10.58
N ALA A 76 -2.48 -13.80 -10.30
CA ALA A 76 -2.07 -14.37 -9.02
C ALA A 76 -2.37 -13.41 -7.86
N LEU A 77 -2.24 -12.10 -8.06
CA LEU A 77 -2.61 -11.09 -7.07
C LEU A 77 -4.12 -11.12 -6.77
N PHE A 78 -4.97 -11.24 -7.80
CA PHE A 78 -6.42 -11.31 -7.62
C PHE A 78 -6.85 -12.57 -6.88
N GLU A 79 -6.20 -13.71 -7.17
CA GLU A 79 -6.43 -14.96 -6.44
C GLU A 79 -5.97 -14.86 -4.99
N HIS A 80 -4.79 -14.27 -4.75
CA HIS A 80 -4.26 -14.01 -3.41
C HIS A 80 -5.18 -13.12 -2.56
N LEU A 81 -5.85 -12.18 -3.22
CA LEU A 81 -6.76 -11.22 -2.60
C LEU A 81 -8.24 -11.57 -2.81
N ALA A 82 -8.59 -12.83 -3.08
CA ALA A 82 -9.96 -13.23 -3.43
C ALA A 82 -11.04 -12.87 -2.36
N GLY A 83 -10.65 -12.63 -1.11
CA GLY A 83 -11.54 -12.16 -0.03
C GLY A 83 -11.69 -10.63 0.06
N TRP A 84 -11.01 -9.87 -0.79
CA TRP A 84 -11.03 -8.41 -0.80
C TRP A 84 -11.95 -7.87 -1.88
N GLN A 85 -12.58 -6.73 -1.57
CA GLN A 85 -13.28 -5.95 -2.59
C GLN A 85 -12.24 -5.22 -3.45
N LEU A 86 -12.07 -5.70 -4.68
CA LEU A 86 -11.21 -5.07 -5.67
C LEU A 86 -12.04 -4.08 -6.48
N ILE A 87 -11.70 -2.79 -6.37
CA ILE A 87 -12.37 -1.71 -7.09
C ILE A 87 -11.39 -1.21 -8.15
N ALA A 88 -11.80 -1.27 -9.41
CA ALA A 88 -11.05 -0.64 -10.48
C ALA A 88 -11.10 0.88 -10.27
N HIS A 89 -9.94 1.54 -10.32
CA HIS A 89 -9.92 2.99 -10.40
C HIS A 89 -10.42 3.38 -11.79
N GLU A 90 -11.67 3.85 -11.88
CA GLU A 90 -12.14 4.48 -13.11
C GLU A 90 -11.42 5.82 -13.26
N GLU A 91 -10.77 6.04 -14.40
CA GLU A 91 -10.36 7.39 -14.79
C GLU A 91 -11.62 8.25 -14.79
N THR A 92 -11.68 9.25 -13.91
CA THR A 92 -12.60 10.37 -14.10
C THR A 92 -12.28 10.99 -15.45
N LYS A 93 -13.08 10.63 -16.47
CA LYS A 93 -13.15 11.40 -17.71
C LYS A 93 -13.69 12.78 -17.34
N GLU A 94 -12.84 13.79 -17.45
CA GLU A 94 -13.28 15.17 -17.61
C GLU A 94 -14.04 15.35 -18.93
#